data_AF-A0AAV3RKG0-F1
#
_entry.id   AF-A0AAV3RKG0-F1
#
_cell.length_a   1.000
_cell.length_b   1.000
_cell.length_c   1.000
_cell.angle_alpha   90.00
_cell.angle_beta   90.00
_cell.angle_gamma   90.00
#
_symmetry.space_group_name_H-M   'P 1'
#
loop_
_entity.id
_entity.type
_entity.pdbx_description
1 polymer ?
#
loop_
_entity_poly.entity_id
_entity_poly.type
_entity_poly.pdbx_seq_one_letter_code
_entity_poly.pdbx_strand_id
1 'polypeptide(L)' 'MNPLKCVFGVTSGKFLGLVVLRHGIEIEQGKIDAILAMPEPTNLHELKSLQGQLAYLRCFIPNLTRKCQPFSRLKK' A
#
# COMPACT_ATOMS: atom_id res chain seq x y z
N MET A 1 -7.71 26.66 4.26
CA MET A 1 -7.52 25.85 3.03
C MET A 1 -6.28 26.35 2.31
N ASN A 2 -5.47 25.48 1.69
CA ASN A 2 -4.31 25.90 0.90
C ASN A 2 -4.67 25.85 -0.60
N PRO A 3 -4.98 27.00 -1.26
CA PRO A 3 -5.48 27.01 -2.63
C PRO A 3 -4.53 26.36 -3.64
N LEU A 4 -3.22 26.44 -3.42
CA LEU A 4 -2.21 25.86 -4.32
C LEU A 4 -2.18 24.32 -4.29
N LYS A 5 -2.73 23.70 -3.25
CA LYS A 5 -2.80 22.24 -3.10
C LYS A 5 -4.21 21.69 -3.30
N CYS A 6 -5.18 22.56 -3.57
CA CYS A 6 -6.58 22.17 -3.70
C CYS A 6 -6.97 22.09 -5.17
N VAL A 7 -7.51 20.94 -5.55
CA VAL A 7 -8.03 20.68 -6.89
C VAL A 7 -9.51 20.32 -6.77
N PHE A 8 -10.33 20.90 -7.64
CA PHE A 8 -11.79 20.75 -7.62
C PHE A 8 -12.31 20.43 -9.02
N GLY A 9 -13.43 19.71 -9.11
CA GLY A 9 -14.07 19.39 -10.39
C GLY A 9 -13.27 18.45 -11.30
N VAL A 10 -12.26 17.76 -10.78
CA VAL A 10 -11.44 16.82 -11.56
C VAL A 10 -12.11 15.46 -11.71
N THR A 11 -11.90 14.81 -12.86
CA THR A 11 -12.40 13.45 -13.15
C THR A 11 -11.61 12.35 -12.44
N SER A 12 -10.36 12.67 -12.06
CA SER A 12 -9.45 11.81 -11.34
C SER A 12 -8.49 12.65 -10.48
N GLY A 13 -8.03 12.12 -9.36
CA GLY A 13 -7.09 12.84 -8.50
C GLY A 13 -6.29 11.92 -7.57
N LYS A 14 -5.11 12.37 -7.16
CA LYS A 14 -4.30 11.68 -6.14
C LYS A 14 -4.74 12.09 -4.75
N PHE A 15 -5.04 11.12 -3.89
CA PHE A 15 -5.43 11.34 -2.50
C PHE A 15 -4.87 10.26 -1.59
N LEU A 16 -4.15 10.65 -0.53
CA LEU A 16 -3.50 9.73 0.42
C LEU A 16 -2.59 8.66 -0.24
N GLY A 17 -2.05 8.98 -1.42
CA GLY A 17 -1.23 8.07 -2.25
C GLY A 17 -2.02 6.92 -2.87
N LEU A 18 -3.31 7.16 -3.11
CA LEU A 18 -4.19 6.41 -4.00
C LEU A 18 -4.59 7.32 -5.15
N VAL A 19 -4.99 6.72 -6.27
CA VAL A 19 -5.58 7.43 -7.41
C VAL A 19 -7.09 7.18 -7.37
N VAL A 20 -7.86 8.24 -7.17
CA VAL A 20 -9.32 8.20 -7.20
C VAL A 20 -9.75 8.45 -8.64
N LEU A 21 -10.50 7.52 -9.20
CA LEU A 21 -11.05 7.56 -10.55
C LEU A 21 -12.59 7.53 -10.48
N ARG A 22 -13.25 7.88 -11.59
CA ARG A 22 -14.72 7.79 -11.67
C ARG A 22 -15.25 6.38 -11.37
N HIS A 23 -14.51 5.36 -11.75
CA HIS A 23 -14.94 3.95 -11.68
C HIS A 23 -14.36 3.19 -10.49
N GLY A 24 -13.56 3.84 -9.64
CA GLY A 24 -12.94 3.15 -8.50
C GLY A 24 -11.72 3.86 -7.93
N ILE A 25 -10.95 3.10 -7.17
CA ILE A 25 -9.71 3.55 -6.53
C ILE A 25 -8.59 2.63 -7.03
N GLU A 26 -7.49 3.23 -7.44
CA GLU A 26 -6.27 2.53 -7.83
C GLU A 26 -5.14 2.88 -6.87
N ILE A 27 -4.15 1.99 -6.78
CA ILE A 27 -2.91 2.27 -6.05
C ILE A 27 -1.96 3.00 -7.01
N GLU A 28 -1.27 4.01 -6.50
CA GLU A 28 -0.21 4.65 -7.27
C GLU A 28 0.94 3.66 -7.56
N GLN A 29 1.30 3.51 -8.84
CA GLN A 29 2.30 2.54 -9.31
C GLN A 29 3.62 2.61 -8.51
N GLY A 30 4.09 3.82 -8.19
CA GLY A 30 5.32 4.00 -7.41
C GLY A 30 5.30 3.34 -6.02
N LYS A 31 4.12 3.18 -5.39
CA LYS A 31 4.00 2.45 -4.13
C LYS A 31 4.11 0.93 -4.32
N ILE A 32 3.61 0.43 -5.44
CA ILE A 32 3.76 -0.99 -5.82
C ILE A 32 5.23 -1.28 -6.09
N ASP A 33 5.87 -0.43 -6.90
CA ASP A 33 7.28 -0.57 -7.27
C ASP A 33 8.19 -0.52 -6.03
N ALA A 34 7.91 0.37 -5.08
CA ALA A 34 8.65 0.45 -3.83
C ALA A 34 8.56 -0.85 -3.00
N ILE A 35 7.39 -1.48 -2.95
CA ILE A 35 7.21 -2.76 -2.25
C ILE A 35 7.92 -3.90 -2.98
N LEU A 36 7.85 -3.92 -4.32
CA LEU A 36 8.54 -4.93 -5.14
C LEU A 36 10.06 -4.79 -5.09
N ALA A 37 10.57 -3.57 -4.91
CA ALA A 37 12.00 -3.28 -4.80
C ALA A 37 12.57 -3.52 -3.38
N MET A 38 11.73 -3.80 -2.38
CA MET A 38 12.24 -4.09 -1.04
C MET A 38 13.07 -5.39 -1.06
N PRO A 39 14.24 -5.40 -0.42
CA PRO A 39 15.01 -6.62 -0.26
C PRO A 39 14.25 -7.63 0.61
N GLU A 40 14.62 -8.90 0.51
CA GLU A 40 14.08 -9.94 1.38
C GLU A 40 14.38 -9.59 2.84
N PRO A 41 13.36 -9.57 3.72
CA PRO A 41 13.55 -9.20 5.12
C PRO A 41 14.44 -10.23 5.82
N THR A 42 15.53 -9.76 6.40
CA THR A 42 16.54 -10.59 7.09
C THR A 42 16.31 -10.64 8.60
N ASN A 43 15.53 -9.72 9.14
CA ASN A 43 15.25 -9.62 10.57
C ASN A 43 13.78 -9.35 10.86
N LEU A 44 13.39 -9.52 12.13
CA LEU A 44 12.00 -9.33 12.58
C LEU A 44 11.49 -7.90 12.42
N HIS A 45 12.37 -6.91 12.49
CA HIS A 45 11.99 -5.52 12.34
C HIS A 45 11.60 -5.22 10.88
N GLU A 46 12.41 -5.67 9.93
CA GLU A 46 12.11 -5.61 8.49
C GLU A 46 10.84 -6.38 8.14
N LEU A 47 10.65 -7.58 8.71
CA LEU A 47 9.44 -8.37 8.50
C LEU A 47 8.18 -7.64 9.00
N LYS A 48 8.26 -6.97 10.16
CA LYS A 48 7.15 -6.15 10.69
C LYS A 48 6.89 -4.93 9.80
N SER A 49 7.95 -4.29 9.28
CA SER A 49 7.84 -3.18 8.34
C SER A 49 7.12 -3.59 7.05
N LEU A 50 7.54 -4.70 6.44
CA LEU A 50 6.89 -5.29 5.26
C LEU A 50 5.40 -5.55 5.53
N GLN A 51 5.06 -6.15 6.68
CA GLN A 51 3.67 -6.39 7.03
C GLN A 51 2.85 -5.10 7.21
N GLY A 52 3.45 -4.04 7.74
CA GLY A 52 2.83 -2.72 7.81
C GLY A 52 2.52 -2.15 6.43
N GLN A 53 3.46 -2.29 5.48
CA GLN A 53 3.24 -1.87 4.09
C GLN A 53 2.19 -2.73 3.39
N LEU A 54 2.19 -4.05 3.60
CA LEU A 54 1.18 -4.93 3.04
C LEU A 54 -0.22 -4.64 3.61
N ALA A 55 -0.32 -4.26 4.88
CA ALA A 55 -1.59 -3.88 5.50
C ALA A 55 -2.24 -2.67 4.80
N TYR A 56 -1.45 -1.74 4.29
CA TYR A 56 -1.96 -0.62 3.47
C TYR A 56 -2.62 -1.11 2.17
N LEU A 57 -2.13 -2.22 1.59
CA LEU A 57 -2.66 -2.82 0.36
C LEU A 57 -3.78 -3.85 0.60
N ARG A 58 -4.23 -4.05 1.85
CA ARG A 58 -5.23 -5.06 2.21
C ARG A 58 -6.50 -5.00 1.36
N CYS A 59 -6.94 -3.80 0.97
CA CYS A 59 -8.16 -3.62 0.17
C CYS A 59 -8.02 -4.04 -1.29
N PHE A 60 -6.78 -4.21 -1.78
CA PHE A 60 -6.48 -4.53 -3.19
C PHE A 60 -6.00 -5.97 -3.38
N ILE A 61 -5.56 -6.63 -2.31
CA ILE A 61 -5.05 -8.01 -2.36
C ILE A 61 -6.06 -8.96 -1.71
N PRO A 62 -6.77 -9.80 -2.49
CA PRO A 62 -7.70 -10.75 -1.92
C PRO A 62 -6.95 -11.77 -1.05
N ASN A 63 -7.54 -12.08 0.11
CA ASN A 63 -7.03 -13.06 1.06
C ASN A 63 -5.60 -12.78 1.55
N LEU A 64 -5.19 -11.50 1.64
CA LEU A 64 -3.84 -11.11 2.09
C LEU A 64 -3.44 -11.75 3.42
N THR A 65 -4.36 -11.81 4.39
CA THR A 65 -4.11 -12.44 5.70
C THR A 65 -3.69 -13.90 5.57
N ARG A 66 -4.33 -14.67 4.68
CA ARG A 66 -4.00 -16.08 4.44
C ARG A 66 -2.63 -16.20 3.78
N LYS A 67 -2.30 -15.31 2.83
CA LYS A 67 -0.99 -15.25 2.17
C LYS A 67 0.14 -14.89 3.16
N CYS A 68 -0.13 -14.02 4.13
CA CYS A 68 0.83 -13.60 5.14
C CYS A 68 0.92 -14.53 6.36
N GLN A 69 0.07 -15.55 6.45
CA GLN A 69 0.03 -16.49 7.57
C GLN A 69 1.38 -17.19 7.86
N PRO A 70 2.22 -17.55 6.87
CA PRO A 70 3.54 -18.12 7.12
C PRO A 70 4.46 -17.22 7.94
N PHE A 71 4.36 -15.90 7.77
CA PHE A 71 5.18 -14.93 8.52
C PHE A 71 4.89 -14.91 10.02
N SER A 72 3.72 -15.37 10.44
CA SER A 72 3.37 -15.47 11.86
C SER A 72 4.26 -16.47 12.60
N ARG A 73 4.79 -17.49 11.91
CA ARG A 73 5.70 -18.48 12.50
C ARG A 73 7.10 -17.94 12.74
N LEU A 74 7.48 -16.87 12.03
CA LEU A 74 8.79 -16.24 12.13
C LEU A 74 8.88 -15.30 13.34
N LYS A 75 7.76 -14.80 13.88
CA LYS A 75 7.71 -13.84 15.00
C LYS A 75 7.98 -14.44 16.40
N LYS A 76 8.71 -15.54 16.50
CA LYS A 76 9.04 -16.16 17.80
C LYS A 76 10.16 -15.42 18.52
#